data_AF-A0A7V9BX99-F1
#
_entry.id   AF-A0A7V9BX99-F1
#
_cell.length_a   1.000
_cell.length_b   1.000
_cell.length_c   1.000
_cell.angle_alpha   90.00
_cell.angle_beta   90.00
_cell.angle_gamma   90.00
#
_symmetry.space_group_name_H-M   'P 1'
#
loop_
_entity.id
_entity.type
_entity.pdbx_description
1 polymer ?
#
loop_
_entity_poly.entity_id
_entity_poly.type
_entity_poly.pdbx_seq_one_letter_code
_entity_poly.pdbx_strand_id
1 'polypeptide(L)' 'MTAARITVTIPEQLARDARTAVQDGRVESVSAYVAAALQHYGRAETLRKLLDRWWTEDPDGPPTPDERARARVELGLPG' A
#
# COMPACT_ATOMS: atom_id res chain seq x y z
N MET A 1 -0.04 24.78 4.72
CA MET A 1 -0.32 23.37 5.03
C MET A 1 -0.93 23.32 6.42
N THR A 2 -2.09 22.67 6.60
CA THR A 2 -2.69 22.48 7.93
C THR A 2 -2.26 21.09 8.44
N ALA A 3 -1.79 21.03 9.69
CA ALA A 3 -1.37 19.78 10.32
C ALA A 3 -2.29 19.47 11.50
N ALA A 4 -2.76 18.22 11.59
CA ALA A 4 -3.50 17.71 12.74
C ALA A 4 -2.58 16.84 13.58
N ARG A 5 -2.66 16.98 14.91
CA ARG A 5 -1.91 16.15 15.85
C ARG A 5 -2.80 15.03 16.36
N ILE A 6 -2.37 13.80 16.15
CA ILE A 6 -3.02 12.59 16.64
C ILE A 6 -2.04 11.79 17.50
N THR A 7 -2.53 11.21 18.58
CA THR A 7 -1.77 10.25 19.40
C THR A 7 -2.27 8.87 19.06
N VAL A 8 -1.35 7.96 18.71
CA VAL A 8 -1.68 6.58 18.35
C VAL A 8 -0.77 5.63 19.10
N THR A 9 -1.28 4.43 19.39
CA THR A 9 -0.47 3.31 19.88
C THR A 9 -0.16 2.41 18.71
N ILE A 10 1.11 2.11 18.49
CA ILE A 10 1.59 1.21 17.43
C ILE A 10 2.51 0.16 18.03
N PRO A 11 2.69 -1.00 17.36
CA PRO A 11 3.72 -1.96 17.73
C PRO A 11 5.09 -1.30 17.90
N GLU A 12 5.80 -1.66 18.97
CA GLU A 12 7.06 -1.02 19.35
C GLU A 12 8.12 -1.15 18.23
N GLN A 13 8.13 -2.28 17.52
CA GLN A 13 9.03 -2.48 16.39
C GLN A 13 8.80 -1.44 15.29
N LEU A 14 7.55 -1.14 14.93
CA LEU A 14 7.25 -0.13 13.91
C LEU A 14 7.66 1.28 14.36
N ALA A 15 7.54 1.58 15.66
CA ALA A 15 8.04 2.84 16.21
C ALA A 15 9.57 2.94 16.11
N ARG A 16 10.30 1.83 16.35
CA ARG A 16 11.75 1.75 16.16
C ARG A 16 12.15 1.90 14.70
N ASP A 17 11.45 1.25 13.78
CA ASP A 17 11.75 1.30 12.34
C ASP A 17 11.57 2.73 11.80
N ALA A 18 10.50 3.43 12.21
CA ALA A 18 10.27 4.82 11.85
C ALA A 18 11.37 5.75 12.38
N ARG A 19 11.84 5.54 13.61
CA ARG A 19 12.97 6.31 14.18
C ARG A 19 14.28 6.03 13.45
N THR A 20 14.54 4.77 13.14
CA THR A 20 15.74 4.35 12.39
C THR A 20 15.75 5.00 11.01
N ALA A 21 14.61 5.07 10.33
CA ALA A 21 14.50 5.75 9.04
C ALA A 21 14.85 7.23 9.08
N VAL A 22 14.53 7.91 10.18
CA VAL A 22 14.94 9.31 10.39
C VAL A 22 16.43 9.41 10.69
N GLN A 23 16.96 8.53 11.53
CA GLN A 23 18.39 8.50 11.89
C GLN A 23 19.27 8.20 10.69
N ASP A 24 18.84 7.31 9.79
CA ASP A 24 19.51 6.99 8.54
C ASP A 24 19.38 8.11 7.49
N GLY A 25 18.65 9.19 7.77
CA GLY A 25 18.40 10.28 6.82
C GLY A 25 17.49 9.91 5.65
N ARG A 26 16.79 8.76 5.71
CA ARG A 26 15.87 8.31 4.65
C ARG A 26 14.58 9.16 4.60
N VAL A 27 14.21 9.77 5.72
CA VAL A 27 13.05 10.65 5.86
C VAL A 27 13.34 11.76 6.86
N GLU A 28 12.71 12.93 6.69
CA GLU A 28 12.99 14.13 7.49
C GLU A 28 12.46 14.05 8.93
N SER A 29 11.43 13.25 9.18
CA SER A 29 10.83 13.10 10.51
C SER A 29 9.95 11.85 10.60
N VAL A 30 9.60 11.46 11.83
CA VAL A 30 8.63 10.38 12.07
C VAL A 30 7.25 10.72 11.48
N SER A 31 6.83 11.99 11.56
CA SER A 31 5.59 12.44 10.94
C SER A 31 5.64 12.30 9.41
N ALA A 32 6.79 12.59 8.79
CA ALA A 32 6.98 12.37 7.35
C ALA A 32 6.93 10.88 6.98
N TYR A 33 7.56 10.02 7.79
CA TYR A 33 7.48 8.57 7.64
C TYR A 33 6.03 8.06 7.67
N VAL A 34 5.26 8.48 8.68
CA VAL A 34 3.87 8.06 8.84
C VAL A 34 2.99 8.63 7.72
N ALA A 35 3.18 9.89 7.33
CA ALA A 35 2.44 10.49 6.22
C ALA A 35 2.67 9.74 4.90
N ALA A 36 3.92 9.37 4.60
CA ALA A 36 4.25 8.58 3.42
C ALA A 36 3.58 7.20 3.45
N ALA A 37 3.61 6.52 4.60
CA ALA A 37 2.94 5.23 4.79
C ALA A 37 1.41 5.34 4.59
N LEU A 38 0.77 6.36 5.17
CA LEU A 38 -0.67 6.61 5.01
C LEU A 38 -1.05 6.91 3.56
N GLN A 39 -0.24 7.70 2.85
CA GLN A 39 -0.47 7.95 1.42
C GLN A 39 -0.32 6.68 0.58
N HIS A 40 0.68 5.85 0.88
CA HIS A 40 0.88 4.58 0.20
C HIS A 40 -0.31 3.64 0.42
N TYR A 41 -0.77 3.49 1.67
CA TYR A 41 -1.95 2.71 2.00
C TYR A 41 -3.20 3.25 1.29
N GLY A 42 -3.41 4.57 1.31
CA GLY A 42 -4.53 5.22 0.63
C GLY A 42 -4.57 4.92 -0.86
N ARG A 43 -3.42 5.00 -1.56
CA ARG A 43 -3.34 4.63 -2.99
C ARG A 43 -3.65 3.17 -3.24
N ALA A 44 -3.10 2.26 -2.43
CA ALA A 44 -3.37 0.82 -2.55
C ALA A 44 -4.85 0.50 -2.33
N GLU A 45 -5.47 1.14 -1.34
CA GLU A 45 -6.89 0.97 -1.03
C GLU A 45 -7.80 1.57 -2.12
N THR A 46 -7.43 2.73 -2.70
CA THR A 46 -8.13 3.30 -3.85
C THR A 46 -8.06 2.37 -5.06
N LEU A 47 -6.88 1.81 -5.36
CA LEU A 47 -6.71 0.86 -6.45
C LEU A 47 -7.55 -0.39 -6.22
N ARG A 48 -7.52 -0.96 -5.00
CA ARG A 48 -8.35 -2.11 -4.63
C ARG A 48 -9.83 -1.84 -4.89
N LYS A 49 -10.35 -0.70 -4.42
CA LYS A 49 -11.76 -0.30 -4.64
C LYS A 49 -12.10 -0.12 -6.12
N LEU A 50 -11.17 0.40 -6.92
CA LEU A 50 -11.37 0.56 -8.35
C LEU A 50 -11.47 -0.80 -9.05
N LEU A 51 -10.58 -1.73 -8.70
CA LEU A 51 -10.59 -3.09 -9.25
C LEU A 51 -11.86 -3.85 -8.83
N ASP A 52 -12.23 -3.77 -7.55
CA ASP A 52 -13.46 -4.38 -7.03
C ASP A 52 -14.70 -3.86 -7.76
N ARG A 53 -14.76 -2.54 -8.02
CA ARG A 53 -15.84 -1.96 -8.81
C ARG A 53 -15.83 -2.48 -10.23
N TRP A 54 -14.67 -2.44 -10.90
CA TRP A 54 -14.56 -2.88 -12.30
C TRP A 54 -15.02 -4.33 -12.46
N TRP A 55 -14.55 -5.24 -11.61
CA TRP A 55 -14.97 -6.64 -11.67
C TRP A 55 -16.43 -6.88 -11.27
N THR A 56 -17.06 -5.95 -10.54
CA THR A 56 -18.49 -6.01 -10.28
C THR A 56 -19.31 -5.61 -11.51
N GLU A 57 -18.78 -4.68 -12.32
CA GLU A 57 -19.41 -4.20 -13.56
C GLU A 57 -19.12 -5.09 -14.77
N ASP A 58 -18.02 -5.85 -14.74
CA ASP A 58 -17.61 -6.77 -15.79
C ASP A 58 -18.42 -8.07 -15.75
N PRO A 59 -19.13 -8.45 -16.83
CA PRO A 59 -19.91 -9.69 -16.89
C PRO A 59 -19.06 -10.96 -16.72
N ASP A 60 -17.76 -10.92 -17.05
CA ASP A 60 -16.85 -12.05 -16.88
C ASP A 60 -16.21 -12.08 -15.48
N GLY A 61 -16.35 -11.00 -14.70
CA GLY A 61 -15.90 -10.92 -13.32
C GLY A 61 -14.36 -10.85 -13.16
N PRO A 62 -13.83 -11.11 -11.95
CA PRO A 62 -12.39 -11.12 -11.73
C PRO A 62 -11.73 -12.33 -12.41
N PRO A 63 -10.49 -12.21 -12.93
CA PRO A 63 -9.83 -13.29 -13.65
C PRO A 63 -9.68 -14.55 -12.76
N THR A 64 -9.95 -15.70 -13.34
CA THR A 64 -9.81 -17.01 -12.70
C THR A 64 -8.35 -17.32 -12.36
N PRO A 65 -8.08 -18.28 -11.45
CA PRO A 65 -6.71 -18.69 -11.14
C PRO A 65 -5.90 -19.11 -12.37
N ASP A 66 -6.53 -19.82 -13.30
CA ASP A 66 -5.87 -20.30 -14.53
C ASP A 66 -5.51 -19.16 -15.48
N GLU A 67 -6.41 -18.17 -15.63
CA GLU A 67 -6.14 -16.96 -16.42
C GLU A 67 -5.01 -16.13 -15.80
N ARG A 68 -4.96 -16.02 -14.47
CA ARG A 68 -3.84 -15.36 -13.78
C ARG A 68 -2.53 -16.10 -13.97
N ALA A 69 -2.55 -17.44 -13.89
CA ALA A 69 -1.35 -18.26 -14.10
C ALA A 69 -0.82 -18.09 -15.52
N ARG A 70 -1.71 -18.12 -16.53
CA ARG A 70 -1.36 -17.87 -17.93
C ARG A 70 -0.81 -16.47 -18.13
N ALA A 71 -1.46 -15.44 -17.58
CA ALA A 71 -0.99 -14.06 -17.68
C ALA A 71 0.40 -13.88 -17.05
N ARG A 72 0.68 -14.54 -15.92
CA ARG A 72 2.03 -14.50 -15.31
C ARG A 72 3.10 -15.05 -16.25
N VAL A 73 2.83 -16.16 -16.93
CA VAL A 73 3.76 -16.73 -17.93
C VAL A 73 3.97 -15.76 -19.09
N GLU A 74 2.90 -15.21 -19.66
CA GLU A 74 2.98 -14.26 -20.78
C GLU A 74 3.70 -12.95 -20.41
N LEU A 75 3.55 -12.49 -19.17
CA LEU A 75 4.19 -11.27 -18.64
C LEU A 75 5.60 -11.53 -18.07
N GLY A 76 6.08 -12.77 -18.07
CA GLY A 76 7.39 -13.12 -17.52
C GLY A 76 7.53 -12.93 -16.00
N LEU A 77 6.41 -13.01 -15.26
CA LEU A 77 6.38 -12.88 -13.81
C LEU A 77 6.68 -14.23 -13.14
N PRO A 78 7.37 -14.26 -11.98
CA PRO A 78 7.61 -15.50 -11.26
C PRO A 78 6.28 -16.17 -10.85
N GLY A 79 6.27 -17.50 -10.98
CA GLY A 79 5.14 -18.38 -10.65
C GLY A 79 4.68 -18.23 -9.22
#